data_AF-A0A497NI68-F1
#
_entry.id   AF-A0A497NI68-F1
#
_cell.length_a   1.000
_cell.length_b   1.000
_cell.length_c   1.000
_cell.angle_alpha   90.00
_cell.angle_beta   90.00
_cell.angle_gamma   90.00
#
_symmetry.space_group_name_H-M   'P 1'
#
loop_
_entity.id
_entity.type
_entity.pdbx_description
1 polymer ?
#
loop_
_entity_poly.entity_id
_entity_poly.type
_entity_poly.pdbx_seq_one_letter_code
_entity_poly.pdbx_strand_id
1 'polypeptide(L)'
;MRARGGARKLPRRPLRPKKLLKLREVEVFVIWDRCKGCGFCIEFCPMGVLDYSEKLNARGARPPEVVRPEDCVGCGLCQDICPDLAIFVVPAKSTGGG
;
A
#
# COMPACT_ATOMS: atom_id res chain seq x y z
N MET A 1 20.59 14.46 28.58
CA MET A 1 21.38 14.95 27.42
C MET A 1 20.74 14.43 26.13
N ARG A 2 20.68 15.30 25.10
CA ARG A 2 19.98 15.20 23.79
C ARG A 2 18.50 15.62 23.78
N ALA A 3 18.29 16.94 23.84
CA ALA A 3 17.19 17.59 23.14
C ALA A 3 17.33 17.40 21.61
N ARG A 4 16.18 17.30 20.91
CA ARG A 4 15.88 17.50 19.47
C ARG A 4 14.70 16.56 19.15
N GLY A 5 13.44 17.00 19.06
CA GLY A 5 12.99 18.06 18.15
C GLY A 5 13.22 17.61 16.70
N GLY A 6 12.16 17.16 16.02
CA GLY A 6 12.18 16.86 14.58
C GLY A 6 11.56 15.51 14.23
N ALA A 7 10.36 15.55 13.62
CA ALA A 7 9.76 14.39 12.99
C ALA A 7 10.78 13.70 12.06
N ARG A 8 11.16 12.45 12.36
CA ARG A 8 11.97 11.64 11.44
C ARG A 8 11.19 11.47 10.14
N LYS A 9 11.48 12.30 9.14
CA LYS A 9 10.89 12.18 7.81
C LYS A 9 11.47 10.92 7.16
N LEU A 10 10.63 9.91 7.04
CA LEU A 10 10.95 8.67 6.32
C LEU A 10 11.22 8.98 4.83
N PRO A 11 12.12 8.23 4.17
CA PRO A 11 12.76 8.55 2.89
C PRO A 11 11.81 8.72 1.68
N ARG A 12 10.52 8.44 1.82
CA ARG A 12 9.51 8.51 0.75
C ARG A 12 8.22 9.20 1.19
N ARG A 13 8.22 9.91 2.33
CA ARG A 13 7.04 10.64 2.79
C ARG A 13 6.80 11.82 1.83
N PRO A 14 5.59 11.96 1.24
CA PRO A 14 5.32 13.05 0.32
C PRO A 14 5.64 14.41 0.95
N LEU A 15 6.29 15.28 0.16
CA LEU A 15 6.64 16.64 0.60
C LEU A 15 5.40 17.51 0.86
N ARG A 16 4.29 17.21 0.17
CA ARG A 16 2.98 17.88 0.31
C ARG A 16 2.04 17.06 1.22
N PRO A 17 1.07 17.72 1.88
CA PRO A 17 0.14 17.03 2.78
C PRO A 17 -0.76 16.03 2.04
N LYS A 18 -0.98 14.89 2.71
CA LYS A 18 -1.75 13.72 2.25
C LYS A 18 -3.11 14.05 1.59
N LYS A 19 -3.86 14.99 2.17
CA LYS A 19 -5.21 15.37 1.71
C LYS A 19 -5.25 15.96 0.30
N LEU A 20 -4.13 16.45 -0.23
CA LEU A 20 -4.06 17.04 -1.57
C LEU A 20 -3.57 16.06 -2.65
N LEU A 21 -3.30 14.79 -2.30
CA LEU A 21 -2.53 13.89 -3.15
C LEU A 21 -3.35 12.74 -3.75
N LYS A 22 -4.69 12.76 -3.73
CA LYS A 22 -5.51 11.70 -4.35
C LYS A 22 -5.32 11.76 -5.87
N LEU A 23 -4.57 10.80 -6.44
CA LEU A 23 -4.24 10.80 -7.87
C LEU A 23 -5.38 10.18 -8.69
N ARG A 24 -5.91 9.04 -8.22
CA ARG A 24 -7.01 8.31 -8.86
C ARG A 24 -7.68 7.36 -7.89
N GLU A 25 -8.94 7.01 -8.17
CA GLU A 25 -9.66 5.96 -7.46
C GLU A 25 -9.26 4.60 -8.00
N VAL A 26 -8.81 3.73 -7.09
CA VAL A 26 -8.33 2.39 -7.41
C VAL A 26 -8.78 1.39 -6.37
N GLU A 27 -8.83 0.15 -6.80
CA GLU A 27 -8.97 -1.02 -5.94
C GLU A 27 -7.66 -1.83 -5.98
N VAL A 28 -7.24 -2.34 -4.83
CA VAL A 28 -5.99 -3.09 -4.66
C VAL A 28 -6.33 -4.56 -4.49
N PHE A 29 -5.76 -5.39 -5.34
CA PHE A 29 -5.96 -6.84 -5.31
C PHE A 29 -4.65 -7.54 -4.96
N VAL A 30 -4.75 -8.61 -4.19
CA VAL A 30 -3.61 -9.43 -3.75
C VAL A 30 -3.85 -10.87 -4.19
N ILE A 31 -2.90 -11.44 -4.91
CA ILE A 31 -2.87 -12.87 -5.26
C ILE A 31 -2.20 -13.59 -4.10
N TRP A 32 -3.01 -14.11 -3.18
CA TRP A 32 -2.56 -14.68 -1.92
C TRP A 32 -1.50 -15.76 -2.10
N ASP A 33 -1.69 -16.68 -3.04
CA ASP A 33 -0.77 -17.81 -3.27
C ASP A 33 0.57 -17.43 -3.89
N ARG A 34 0.69 -16.20 -4.40
CA ARG A 34 1.93 -15.68 -4.97
C ARG A 34 2.74 -14.88 -3.95
N CYS A 35 2.10 -14.40 -2.89
CA CYS A 35 2.77 -13.58 -1.88
C CYS A 35 3.67 -14.42 -0.97
N LYS A 36 4.92 -13.97 -0.77
CA LYS A 36 5.87 -14.55 0.20
C LYS A 36 5.99 -13.79 1.52
N GLY A 37 5.17 -12.76 1.74
CA GLY A 37 5.15 -12.00 3.01
C GLY A 37 6.34 -11.07 3.24
N CYS A 38 7.04 -10.62 2.19
CA CYS A 38 8.24 -9.78 2.32
C CYS A 38 8.01 -8.38 2.90
N GLY A 39 6.77 -7.86 2.88
CA GLY A 39 6.42 -6.58 3.50
C GLY A 39 6.80 -5.31 2.72
N PHE A 40 7.45 -5.39 1.56
CA PHE A 40 7.86 -4.18 0.82
C PHE A 40 6.70 -3.25 0.46
N CYS A 41 5.56 -3.81 0.05
CA CYS A 41 4.37 -3.01 -0.23
C CYS A 41 3.85 -2.26 1.01
N ILE A 42 4.01 -2.82 2.20
CA ILE A 42 3.61 -2.22 3.49
C ILE A 42 4.59 -1.11 3.86
N GLU A 43 5.89 -1.42 3.92
CA GLU A 43 6.95 -0.50 4.34
C GLU A 43 7.01 0.74 3.44
N PHE A 44 6.88 0.53 2.14
CA PHE A 44 7.08 1.59 1.16
C PHE A 44 5.80 2.29 0.71
N CYS A 45 4.64 1.91 1.26
CA CYS A 45 3.43 2.66 1.00
C CYS A 45 3.54 4.08 1.60
N PRO A 46 3.56 5.15 0.79
CA PRO A 46 3.72 6.52 1.30
C PRO A 46 2.55 6.96 2.19
N MET A 47 1.40 6.31 2.01
CA MET A 47 0.18 6.54 2.77
C MET A 47 0.03 5.59 3.96
N GLY A 48 0.77 4.48 3.96
CA GLY A 48 0.75 3.44 5.00
C GLY A 48 -0.52 2.61 5.02
N VAL A 49 -1.26 2.48 3.92
CA VAL A 49 -2.63 1.90 3.89
C VAL A 49 -2.70 0.37 3.91
N LEU A 50 -1.55 -0.28 3.90
CA LEU A 50 -1.43 -1.74 3.89
C LEU A 50 -0.89 -2.21 5.23
N ASP A 51 -1.35 -3.38 5.69
CA ASP A 51 -0.80 -4.10 6.83
C ASP A 51 -0.79 -5.61 6.54
N TYR A 52 -0.14 -6.41 7.40
CA TYR A 52 -0.15 -7.86 7.26
C TYR A 52 -1.52 -8.45 7.63
N SER A 53 -2.03 -9.35 6.79
CA SER A 53 -3.22 -10.16 7.11
C SER A 53 -3.01 -10.94 8.41
N GLU A 54 -4.08 -11.20 9.16
CA GLU A 54 -4.02 -12.11 10.31
C GLU A 54 -3.87 -13.58 9.87
N LYS A 55 -4.37 -13.90 8.67
CA LYS A 55 -4.35 -15.26 8.11
C LYS A 55 -3.05 -15.55 7.39
N LEU A 56 -2.68 -16.84 7.40
CA LEU A 56 -1.60 -17.38 6.57
C LEU A 56 -2.16 -17.87 5.23
N ASN A 57 -1.40 -17.71 4.16
CA ASN A 57 -1.68 -18.36 2.87
C ASN A 57 -1.16 -19.80 2.85
N ALA A 58 -1.39 -20.53 1.75
CA ALA A 58 -0.92 -21.90 1.57
C ALA A 58 0.61 -22.08 1.66
N ARG A 59 1.39 -21.00 1.58
CA ARG A 59 2.85 -20.97 1.69
C ARG A 59 3.34 -20.60 3.09
N GLY A 60 2.46 -20.41 4.06
CA GLY A 60 2.80 -19.98 5.41
C GLY A 60 3.26 -18.52 5.52
N ALA A 61 3.01 -17.70 4.49
CA ALA A 61 3.25 -16.27 4.53
C ALA A 61 1.99 -15.51 4.98
N ARG A 62 2.16 -14.28 5.45
CA ARG A 62 1.08 -13.32 5.72
C ARG A 62 0.99 -12.32 4.56
N PRO A 63 0.05 -12.49 3.60
CA PRO A 63 -0.14 -11.49 2.55
C PRO A 63 -0.58 -10.12 3.10
N PRO A 64 -0.34 -9.02 2.38
CA PRO A 64 -0.83 -7.72 2.80
C PRO A 64 -2.36 -7.61 2.62
N GLU A 65 -3.01 -6.82 3.45
CA GLU A 65 -4.41 -6.39 3.34
C GLU A 65 -4.50 -4.85 3.39
N VAL A 66 -5.52 -4.28 2.74
CA VAL A 66 -5.77 -2.84 2.77
C VAL A 66 -6.58 -2.51 4.03
N VAL A 67 -5.96 -1.80 4.97
CA VAL A 67 -6.59 -1.45 6.26
C VAL A 67 -7.19 -0.03 6.27
N ARG A 68 -6.77 0.84 5.35
CA ARG A 68 -7.25 2.23 5.23
C ARG A 68 -7.45 2.62 3.75
N PRO A 69 -8.44 2.05 3.06
CA PRO A 69 -8.65 2.29 1.62
C PRO A 69 -8.89 3.77 1.28
N GLU A 70 -9.50 4.54 2.17
CA GLU A 70 -9.79 5.97 2.03
C GLU A 70 -8.52 6.82 1.88
N ASP A 71 -7.45 6.44 2.57
CA ASP A 71 -6.14 7.10 2.54
C ASP A 71 -5.33 6.72 1.28
N CYS A 72 -5.78 5.73 0.50
CA CYS A 72 -5.05 5.29 -0.69
C CYS A 72 -5.13 6.37 -1.77
N VAL A 73 -3.98 6.79 -2.29
CA VAL A 73 -3.91 7.82 -3.35
C VAL A 73 -3.90 7.26 -4.77
N GLY A 74 -3.87 5.93 -4.92
CA GLY A 74 -3.83 5.27 -6.23
C GLY A 74 -2.50 5.37 -6.97
N CYS A 75 -1.38 5.54 -6.24
CA CYS A 75 -0.05 5.71 -6.83
C CYS A 75 0.53 4.45 -7.50
N GLY A 76 0.05 3.24 -7.19
CA GLY A 76 0.55 2.00 -7.78
C GLY A 76 1.89 1.48 -7.26
N LEU A 77 2.59 2.19 -6.37
CA LEU A 77 3.91 1.79 -5.89
C LEU A 77 3.96 0.38 -5.26
N CYS A 78 2.88 -0.04 -4.58
CA CYS A 78 2.80 -1.38 -4.01
C CYS A 78 2.87 -2.49 -5.08
N GLN A 79 2.33 -2.26 -6.27
CA GLN A 79 2.42 -3.14 -7.42
C GLN A 79 3.85 -3.15 -7.97
N ASP A 80 4.41 -1.95 -8.23
CA ASP A 80 5.71 -1.80 -8.88
C ASP A 80 6.87 -2.36 -8.03
N ILE A 81 6.75 -2.29 -6.70
CA ILE A 81 7.79 -2.76 -5.79
C ILE A 81 7.68 -4.26 -5.48
N CYS A 82 6.60 -4.92 -5.85
CA CYS A 82 6.39 -6.33 -5.50
C CYS A 82 7.28 -7.23 -6.37
N PRO A 83 8.33 -7.86 -5.82
CA PRO A 83 9.25 -8.68 -6.62
C PRO A 83 8.57 -9.94 -7.18
N ASP A 84 7.48 -10.37 -6.53
CA ASP A 84 6.74 -11.56 -6.91
C ASP A 84 5.47 -11.21 -7.71
N LEU A 85 5.18 -9.93 -8.02
CA LEU A 85 3.95 -9.50 -8.71
C LEU A 85 2.67 -10.10 -8.08
N ALA A 86 2.64 -10.15 -6.75
CA ALA A 86 1.54 -10.72 -5.97
C ALA A 86 0.46 -9.69 -5.58
N ILE A 87 0.62 -8.43 -5.97
CA ILE A 87 -0.30 -7.33 -5.68
C ILE A 87 -0.42 -6.45 -6.92
N PHE A 88 -1.63 -6.03 -7.25
CA PHE A 88 -1.90 -5.16 -8.39
C PHE A 88 -3.02 -4.16 -8.09
N VAL A 89 -3.04 -3.06 -8.84
CA VAL A 89 -4.04 -2.00 -8.71
C VAL A 89 -4.87 -1.91 -9.98
N VAL A 90 -6.19 -1.79 -9.83
CA VAL A 90 -7.11 -1.55 -10.95
C VAL A 90 -7.88 -0.26 -10.70
N PRO A 91 -8.27 0.49 -11.75
CA PRO A 91 -9.19 1.61 -11.59
C PRO A 91 -10.49 1.14 -10.92
N ALA A 92 -10.93 1.86 -9.88
CA ALA A 92 -12.24 1.58 -9.29
C ALA A 92 -13.28 1.87 -10.38
N LYS A 93 -14.07 0.87 -10.78
CA LYS A 93 -15.09 1.07 -11.79
C LYS A 93 -16.08 2.13 -11.30
N SER A 94 -16.20 3.23 -12.02
CA SER A 94 -17.39 4.07 -11.92
C SER A 94 -18.58 3.21 -12.34
N THR A 95 -19.50 2.91 -11.43
CA THR A 95 -20.86 2.53 -11.83
C THR A 95 -21.44 3.73 -12.58
N GLY A 96 -21.34 3.73 -13.90
CA GLY A 96 -21.77 4.82 -14.76
C GLY A 96 -21.39 4.63 -16.23
N GLY A 97 -22.32 4.04 -16.99
CA GLY A 97 -22.60 4.41 -18.39
C GLY A 97 -21.83 3.67 -19.48
N GLY A 98 -22.56 2.87 -20.28
CA GLY A 98 -22.15 2.32 -21.58
C GLY A 98 -22.70 0.93 -21.82
#